data_AF-A0A645G170-F1
#
_entry.id   AF-A0A645G170-F1
#
_cell.length_a   1.000
_cell.length_b   1.000
_cell.length_c   1.000
_cell.angle_alpha   90.00
_cell.angle_beta   90.00
_cell.angle_gamma   90.00
#
_symmetry.space_group_name_H-M   'P 1'
#
loop_
_entity.id
_entity.type
_entity.pdbx_description
1 polymer ?
#
loop_
_entity_poly.entity_id
_entity_poly.type
_entity_poly.pdbx_seq_one_letter_code
_entity_poly.pdbx_strand_id
1 'polypeptide(L)'
;MDEFNAIYAAKDAKFTIDNDLLVAGALLHDVGKLVEYARNEKGETVKSANGKNLRHPFSGTVIALRNGCSDAIGHIIANHAHEGDGTLRSPEGVLVNKADFINFESVKSFLGMK
;
A
#
# COMPACT_ATOMS: atom_id res chain seq x y z
N MET A 1 11.31 -0.53 -16.71
CA MET A 1 11.67 0.67 -15.92
C MET A 1 12.81 1.46 -16.55
N ASP A 2 13.71 0.82 -17.31
CA ASP A 2 14.92 1.44 -17.86
C ASP A 2 14.67 2.68 -18.73
N GLU A 3 13.69 2.65 -19.64
CA GLU A 3 13.35 3.81 -20.48
C GLU A 3 12.83 4.99 -19.64
N PHE A 4 11.94 4.71 -18.69
CA PHE A 4 11.44 5.72 -17.75
C PHE A 4 12.59 6.32 -16.94
N ASN A 5 13.42 5.48 -16.34
CA ASN A 5 14.55 5.91 -15.52
C ASN A 5 15.55 6.72 -16.33
N ALA A 6 15.83 6.35 -17.59
CA ALA A 6 16.73 7.10 -18.46
C ALA A 6 16.24 8.53 -18.73
N ILE A 7 14.93 8.71 -18.93
CA ILE A 7 14.33 10.02 -19.20
C ILE A 7 14.29 10.89 -17.93
N TYR A 8 13.87 10.32 -16.80
CA TYR A 8 13.56 11.09 -15.59
C TYR A 8 14.77 11.28 -14.67
N ALA A 9 15.71 10.34 -14.61
CA ALA A 9 16.94 10.49 -13.82
C ALA A 9 17.79 11.69 -14.26
N ALA A 10 17.75 12.02 -15.56
CA ALA A 10 18.44 13.19 -16.10
C ALA A 10 17.90 14.53 -15.57
N LYS A 11 16.67 14.54 -15.05
CA LYS A 11 16.05 15.73 -14.43
C LYS A 11 16.27 15.75 -12.91
N ASP A 12 16.02 14.63 -12.23
CA ASP A 12 16.35 14.42 -10.82
C ASP A 12 16.40 12.91 -10.57
N ALA A 13 17.46 12.42 -9.93
CA ALA A 13 17.63 11.01 -9.57
C ALA A 13 16.47 10.48 -8.69
N LYS A 14 15.77 11.35 -7.97
CA LYS A 14 14.58 11.01 -7.17
C LYS A 14 13.37 10.61 -7.99
N PHE A 15 13.36 10.88 -9.30
CA PHE A 15 12.31 10.42 -10.22
C PHE A 15 12.66 9.09 -10.89
N THR A 16 13.57 8.31 -10.32
CA THR A 16 13.76 6.92 -10.72
C THR A 16 12.78 6.01 -10.00
N ILE A 17 12.45 4.89 -10.65
CA ILE A 17 11.64 3.82 -10.08
C ILE A 17 12.54 2.60 -9.92
N ASP A 18 12.54 2.06 -8.70
CA ASP A 18 13.08 0.74 -8.43
C ASP A 18 11.96 -0.31 -8.62
N ASN A 19 12.17 -1.21 -9.58
CA ASN A 19 11.16 -2.22 -9.93
C ASN A 19 10.95 -3.24 -8.81
N ASP A 20 11.99 -3.60 -8.06
CA ASP A 20 11.89 -4.58 -6.99
C ASP A 20 11.18 -3.97 -5.79
N LEU A 21 11.46 -2.71 -5.46
CA LEU A 21 10.69 -1.97 -4.45
C LEU A 21 9.24 -1.79 -4.86
N LEU A 22 8.97 -1.47 -6.13
CA LEU A 22 7.60 -1.33 -6.63
C LEU A 22 6.82 -2.64 -6.48
N VAL A 23 7.38 -3.75 -6.94
CA VAL A 23 6.71 -5.07 -6.89
C VAL A 23 6.54 -5.53 -5.43
N ALA A 24 7.57 -5.42 -4.60
CA ALA A 24 7.49 -5.80 -3.19
C ALA A 24 6.46 -4.94 -2.43
N GLY A 25 6.48 -3.61 -2.65
CA GLY A 25 5.51 -2.68 -2.08
C GLY A 25 4.09 -2.96 -2.53
N ALA A 26 3.88 -3.23 -3.83
CA ALA A 26 2.57 -3.58 -4.37
C ALA A 26 2.04 -4.91 -3.81
N LEU A 27 2.88 -5.93 -3.63
CA LEU A 27 2.48 -7.20 -3.03
C LEU A 27 2.09 -7.06 -1.55
N LEU A 28 2.75 -6.16 -0.82
CA LEU A 28 2.62 -6.04 0.63
C LEU A 28 1.75 -4.88 1.11
N HIS A 29 1.32 -3.96 0.24
CA HIS A 29 0.61 -2.72 0.64
C HIS A 29 -0.56 -2.97 1.58
N ASP A 30 -1.27 -4.09 1.40
CA ASP A 30 -2.45 -4.48 2.15
C ASP A 30 -2.22 -5.56 3.22
N VAL A 31 -0.96 -5.93 3.53
CA VAL A 31 -0.65 -7.03 4.46
C VAL A 31 -1.26 -6.85 5.86
N GLY A 32 -1.53 -5.60 6.26
CA GLY A 32 -2.23 -5.28 7.51
C GLY A 32 -3.68 -5.78 7.57
N LYS A 33 -4.33 -6.07 6.43
CA LYS A 33 -5.70 -6.62 6.41
C LYS A 33 -5.79 -7.98 7.10
N LEU A 34 -4.69 -8.73 7.17
CA LEU A 34 -4.60 -10.00 7.91
C LEU A 34 -4.92 -9.86 9.40
N VAL A 35 -4.65 -8.69 9.99
CA VAL A 35 -4.93 -8.40 11.41
C VAL A 35 -6.06 -7.40 11.59
N GLU A 36 -6.56 -6.78 10.52
CA GLU A 36 -7.69 -5.85 10.59
C GLU A 36 -9.01 -6.56 10.88
N TYR A 37 -9.16 -7.80 10.39
CA TYR A 37 -10.37 -8.61 10.54
C TYR A 37 -10.13 -9.86 11.38
N ALA A 38 -11.19 -10.34 12.03
CA ALA A 38 -11.20 -11.58 12.79
C ALA A 38 -12.54 -12.31 12.61
N ARG A 39 -12.60 -13.58 12.99
CA ARG A 39 -13.85 -14.34 13.08
C ARG A 39 -14.43 -14.22 14.49
N ASN A 40 -15.71 -13.90 14.61
CA ASN A 40 -16.39 -13.95 15.90
C ASN A 40 -16.83 -15.38 16.26
N GLU A 41 -17.46 -15.55 17.43
CA GLU A 41 -17.97 -16.85 17.91
C GLU A 41 -19.01 -17.49 16.97
N LYS A 42 -19.66 -16.69 16.11
CA LYS A 42 -20.63 -17.13 15.10
C LYS A 42 -19.98 -17.43 13.74
N GLY A 43 -18.66 -17.29 13.61
CA GLY A 43 -17.92 -17.47 12.36
C GLY A 43 -18.03 -16.30 11.37
N GLU A 44 -18.58 -15.16 11.78
CA GLU A 44 -18.74 -13.97 10.93
C GLU A 44 -17.43 -13.18 10.88
N THR A 45 -17.12 -12.58 9.73
CA THR A 45 -15.99 -11.65 9.60
C THR A 45 -16.35 -10.32 10.25
N VAL A 46 -15.62 -9.95 11.30
CA VAL A 46 -15.79 -8.69 12.03
C VAL A 46 -14.47 -7.94 12.11
N LYS A 47 -14.52 -6.63 12.38
CA LYS A 47 -13.32 -5.84 12.63
C LYS A 47 -12.68 -6.25 13.96
N SER A 48 -11.40 -6.61 13.93
CA SER A 48 -10.65 -7.09 15.10
C SER A 48 -10.42 -5.96 16.11
N ALA A 49 -10.00 -6.30 17.33
CA ALA A 49 -9.58 -5.29 18.31
C ALA A 49 -8.42 -4.42 17.77
N ASN A 50 -7.48 -5.02 17.03
CA ASN A 50 -6.40 -4.28 16.38
C ASN A 50 -6.93 -3.38 15.28
N GLY A 51 -7.77 -3.91 14.38
CA GLY A 51 -8.35 -3.16 13.26
C GLY A 51 -9.17 -1.95 13.72
N LYS A 52 -9.85 -2.03 14.87
CA LYS A 52 -10.57 -0.89 15.46
C LYS A 52 -9.64 0.24 15.90
N ASN A 53 -8.41 -0.09 16.31
CA ASN A 53 -7.45 0.89 16.81
C ASN A 53 -6.50 1.39 15.71
N LEU A 54 -6.10 0.52 14.78
CA LEU A 54 -5.12 0.79 13.73
C LEU A 54 -5.69 0.34 12.38
N ARG A 55 -5.69 1.27 11.42
CA ARG A 55 -5.98 0.93 10.02
C ARG A 55 -4.86 0.08 9.42
N HIS A 56 -5.20 -0.71 8.40
CA HIS A 56 -4.27 -1.67 7.81
C HIS A 56 -2.95 -1.10 7.28
N PRO A 57 -2.81 0.17 6.84
CA PRO A 57 -1.50 0.70 6.45
C PRO A 57 -0.53 0.74 7.64
N PHE A 58 -1.01 1.11 8.84
CA PHE A 58 -0.17 1.15 10.04
C PHE A 58 0.22 -0.24 10.53
N SER A 59 -0.76 -1.14 10.68
CA SER A 59 -0.48 -2.50 11.14
C SER A 59 0.35 -3.27 10.11
N GLY A 60 0.11 -3.06 8.82
CA GLY A 60 0.90 -3.62 7.73
C GLY A 60 2.35 -3.16 7.74
N THR A 61 2.58 -1.87 7.99
CA THR A 61 3.94 -1.32 8.14
C THR A 61 4.68 -2.00 9.30
N VAL A 62 4.03 -2.13 10.46
CA VAL A 62 4.62 -2.82 11.63
C VAL A 62 4.93 -4.28 11.32
N ILE A 63 4.04 -4.99 10.64
CA ILE A 63 4.25 -6.39 10.23
C ILE A 63 5.46 -6.49 9.29
N ALA A 64 5.53 -5.65 8.26
CA ALA A 64 6.61 -5.70 7.27
C ALA A 64 7.98 -5.43 7.90
N LEU A 65 8.11 -4.34 8.68
CA LEU A 65 9.37 -3.98 9.32
C LEU A 65 9.85 -5.03 10.33
N ARG A 66 8.92 -5.60 11.12
CA ARG A 66 9.27 -6.70 12.06
C ARG A 66 9.76 -7.97 11.37
N ASN A 67 9.43 -8.16 10.09
CA ASN A 67 9.87 -9.31 9.30
C ASN A 67 11.04 -8.95 8.36
N GLY A 68 11.74 -7.85 8.61
CA GLY A 68 12.98 -7.50 7.91
C GLY A 68 12.79 -6.79 6.56
N CYS A 69 11.58 -6.33 6.24
CA CYS A 69 11.41 -5.43 5.09
C CYS A 69 12.10 -4.09 5.37
N SER A 70 12.57 -3.44 4.29
CA SER A 70 13.20 -2.12 4.38
C SER A 70 12.18 -1.01 4.69
N ASP A 71 12.67 0.12 5.18
CA ASP A 71 11.86 1.33 5.39
C ASP A 71 11.23 1.84 4.09
N ALA A 72 11.84 1.58 2.93
CA ALA A 72 11.26 1.93 1.63
C ALA A 72 9.97 1.13 1.33
N ILE A 73 9.97 -0.17 1.62
CA ILE A 73 8.76 -1.00 1.53
C ILE A 73 7.75 -0.55 2.59
N GLY A 74 8.21 -0.31 3.82
CA GLY A 74 7.38 0.23 4.90
C GLY A 74 6.70 1.55 4.52
N HIS A 75 7.42 2.45 3.82
CA HIS A 75 6.91 3.73 3.34
C HIS A 75 5.80 3.55 2.31
N ILE A 76 5.96 2.63 1.37
CA ILE A 76 4.91 2.29 0.38
C ILE A 76 3.67 1.78 1.12
N ILE A 77 3.83 0.84 2.05
CA ILE A 77 2.73 0.27 2.82
C ILE A 77 2.02 1.36 3.65
N ALA A 78 2.75 2.20 4.37
CA ALA A 78 2.17 3.23 5.22
C ALA A 78 1.36 4.27 4.44
N ASN A 79 1.80 4.61 3.23
CA ASN A 79 1.28 5.74 2.47
C ASN A 79 0.43 5.33 1.24
N HIS A 80 0.19 4.04 0.98
CA HIS A 80 -0.55 3.64 -0.24
C HIS A 80 -2.02 4.09 -0.25
N ALA A 81 -2.63 4.32 0.91
CA ALA A 81 -4.04 4.71 1.05
C ALA A 81 -4.18 6.16 1.56
N HIS A 82 -5.33 6.49 2.15
CA HIS A 82 -5.67 7.82 2.67
C HIS A 82 -4.65 8.35 3.69
N GLU A 83 -3.99 7.45 4.43
CA GLU A 83 -2.94 7.76 5.39
C GLU A 83 -1.75 8.52 4.77
N GLY A 84 -1.51 8.36 3.46
CA GLY A 84 -0.50 9.12 2.74
C GLY A 84 -0.99 10.46 2.19
N ASP A 85 -2.24 10.85 2.40
CA ASP A 85 -2.77 12.11 1.86
C ASP A 85 -2.19 13.31 2.62
N GLY A 86 -1.71 14.30 1.88
CA GLY A 86 -1.01 15.46 2.45
C GLY A 86 0.44 15.17 2.88
N THR A 87 0.95 13.95 2.68
CA THR A 87 2.35 13.58 2.91
C THR A 87 3.09 13.33 1.59
N LEU A 88 4.40 13.13 1.67
CA LEU A 88 5.21 12.76 0.50
C LEU A 88 5.14 11.24 0.27
N ARG A 89 4.80 10.85 -0.96
CA ARG A 89 4.92 9.47 -1.46
C ARG A 89 6.19 9.32 -2.29
N SER A 90 6.88 8.18 -2.19
CA SER A 90 7.93 7.83 -3.16
C SER A 90 7.31 7.60 -4.54
N PRO A 91 8.08 7.61 -5.64
CA PRO A 91 7.57 7.25 -6.97
C PRO A 91 6.79 5.93 -6.98
N GLU A 92 7.31 4.89 -6.32
CA GLU A 92 6.65 3.59 -6.17
C GLU A 92 5.36 3.70 -5.36
N GLY A 93 5.39 4.45 -4.25
CA GLY A 93 4.21 4.67 -3.42
C GLY A 93 3.08 5.40 -4.16
N VAL A 94 3.41 6.33 -5.07
CA VAL A 94 2.43 6.96 -5.95
C VAL A 94 1.85 5.93 -6.92
N LEU A 95 2.67 5.11 -7.55
CA LEU A 95 2.21 4.09 -8.51
C LEU A 95 1.30 3.06 -7.83
N VAL A 96 1.69 2.55 -6.66
CA VAL A 96 0.87 1.61 -5.88
C VAL A 96 -0.46 2.25 -5.49
N ASN A 97 -0.46 3.48 -4.98
CA ASN A 97 -1.70 4.20 -4.67
C ASN A 97 -2.62 4.31 -5.89
N LYS A 98 -2.09 4.71 -7.05
CA LYS A 98 -2.93 4.88 -8.25
C LYS A 98 -3.42 3.55 -8.81
N ALA A 99 -2.57 2.53 -8.85
CA ALA A 99 -2.97 1.20 -9.30
C ALA A 99 -4.07 0.60 -8.40
N ASP A 100 -3.91 0.70 -7.08
CA ASP A 100 -4.90 0.23 -6.10
C ASP A 100 -6.25 0.93 -6.28
N PHE A 101 -6.25 2.27 -6.34
CA PHE A 101 -7.49 3.03 -6.52
C PHE A 101 -8.16 2.79 -7.89
N ILE A 102 -7.38 2.65 -8.97
CA ILE A 102 -7.95 2.31 -10.29
C ILE A 102 -8.66 0.95 -10.23
N ASN A 103 -8.02 -0.04 -9.59
CA ASN A 103 -8.63 -1.35 -9.41
C ASN A 103 -9.90 -1.28 -8.55
N PHE A 104 -9.83 -0.60 -7.40
CA PHE A 104 -10.97 -0.42 -6.50
C PHE A 104 -12.15 0.29 -7.18
N GLU A 105 -11.91 1.43 -7.84
CA GLU A 105 -12.95 2.22 -8.50
C GLU A 105 -13.57 1.49 -9.69
N SER A 106 -12.76 0.73 -10.44
CA SER A 106 -13.27 -0.09 -11.55
C SER A 106 -14.25 -1.15 -11.05
N VAL A 107 -13.89 -1.87 -9.97
CA VAL A 107 -14.77 -2.87 -9.35
C VAL A 107 -16.00 -2.22 -8.73
N LYS A 108 -15.81 -1.13 -7.97
CA LYS A 108 -16.90 -0.38 -7.33
C LYS A 108 -17.92 0.11 -8.35
N SER A 109 -17.45 0.70 -9.45
CA SER A 109 -18.27 1.19 -10.55
C SER A 109 -19.03 0.06 -11.24
N PHE A 110 -18.33 -1.02 -11.59
CA PHE A 110 -18.93 -2.17 -12.27
C PHE A 110 -20.02 -2.85 -11.42
N LEU A 111 -19.85 -2.89 -10.10
CA LEU A 111 -20.82 -3.48 -9.16
C LEU A 111 -21.94 -2.51 -8.73
N GLY A 112 -21.94 -1.26 -9.21
CA GLY A 112 -22.95 -0.27 -8.85
C GLY A 112 -22.93 0.13 -7.37
N MET A 113 -21.79 -0.03 -6.70
CA MET A 113 -21.62 0.36 -5.30
C MET A 113 -21.51 1.89 -5.20
N LYS A 114 -22.30 2.50 -4.32
CA LYS A 114 -22.25 3.96 -4.06
C LYS A 114 -21.02 4.34 -3.26
#